data_AF-X1A527-F1
#
_entry.id   AF-X1A527-F1
#
_cell.length_a   1.000
_cell.length_b   1.000
_cell.length_c   1.000
_cell.angle_alpha   90.00
_cell.angle_beta   90.00
_cell.angle_gamma   90.00
#
_symmetry.space_group_name_H-M   'P 1'
#
loop_
_entity.id
_entity.type
_entity.pdbx_description
1 polymer ?
#
loop_
_entity_poly.entity_id
_entity_poly.type
_entity_poly.pdbx_seq_one_letter_code
_entity_poly.pdbx_strand_id
1 'polypeptide(L)'
;MDYIHNHQSGIQSGGKNNEITCNMIYNNQGNGIRLEGYHFGIITLNNITGNDGIGLLLTYNYDFRDNVITGKRNKILYNNIYNNAIDAFFEFNYLTRWDQNYWGIDSEKPYIISGRTSFLKNIYIPKSIIPWINIDWHPATEPFDIPNPEVRIE
;
A
#
# COMPACT_ATOMS: atom_id res chain seq x y z
N MET A 1 4.61 15.35 -8.82
CA MET A 1 3.31 14.68 -8.91
C MET A 1 3.28 14.01 -10.26
N ASP A 2 3.11 12.69 -10.28
CA ASP A 2 3.06 11.91 -11.50
C ASP A 2 1.64 11.35 -11.70
N TYR A 3 1.17 11.38 -12.95
CA TYR A 3 -0.05 10.70 -13.37
C TYR A 3 0.31 9.33 -13.94
N ILE A 4 -0.19 8.27 -13.32
CA ILE A 4 0.22 6.89 -13.62
C ILE A 4 -1.02 6.07 -13.92
N HIS A 5 -1.27 5.80 -15.21
CA HIS A 5 -2.48 5.16 -15.68
C HIS A 5 -2.24 4.28 -16.91
N ASN A 6 -3.15 3.33 -17.18
CA ASN A 6 -3.08 2.40 -18.31
C ASN A 6 -1.83 1.49 -18.33
N HIS A 7 -1.28 1.16 -17.17
CA HIS A 7 -0.17 0.21 -17.03
C HIS A 7 -0.62 -1.12 -16.42
N GLN A 8 0.21 -2.17 -16.53
CA GLN A 8 -0.01 -3.44 -15.81
C GLN A 8 0.14 -3.27 -14.29
N SER A 9 0.99 -2.35 -13.85
CA SER A 9 1.06 -1.87 -12.47
C SER A 9 1.47 -0.40 -12.52
N GLY A 10 0.88 0.45 -11.69
CA GLY A 10 1.19 1.86 -11.69
C GLY A 10 2.61 2.13 -11.18
N ILE A 11 2.83 1.93 -9.88
CA ILE A 11 4.17 2.00 -9.27
C ILE A 11 4.59 0.61 -8.83
N GLN A 12 5.79 0.18 -9.24
CA GLN A 12 6.45 -1.00 -8.68
C GLN A 12 7.80 -0.59 -8.08
N SER A 13 7.98 -0.83 -6.79
CA SER A 13 9.21 -0.42 -6.08
C SER A 13 9.57 -1.39 -4.94
N GLY A 14 10.82 -1.31 -4.50
CA GLY A 14 11.37 -2.06 -3.36
C GLY A 14 12.48 -1.27 -2.69
N GLY A 15 13.12 -1.84 -1.67
CA GLY A 15 14.23 -1.20 -0.96
C GLY A 15 13.82 -0.43 0.31
N LYS A 16 14.67 0.48 0.78
CA LYS A 16 14.53 1.14 2.10
C LYS A 16 14.45 2.65 2.00
N ASN A 17 13.74 3.26 2.94
CA ASN A 17 13.70 4.72 3.14
C ASN A 17 13.27 5.51 1.90
N ASN A 18 12.40 4.92 1.09
CA ASN A 18 11.81 5.59 -0.07
C ASN A 18 10.51 6.28 0.33
N GLU A 19 10.14 7.30 -0.44
CA GLU A 19 8.88 8.03 -0.28
C GLU A 19 8.08 7.98 -1.58
N ILE A 20 6.80 7.66 -1.47
CA ILE A 20 5.83 7.72 -2.56
C ILE A 20 4.77 8.71 -2.14
N THR A 21 4.79 9.90 -2.72
CA THR A 21 3.95 11.01 -2.28
C THR A 21 3.38 11.82 -3.43
N CYS A 22 2.17 12.35 -3.25
CA CYS A 22 1.50 13.25 -4.19
C CYS A 22 1.40 12.67 -5.61
N ASN A 23 0.92 11.43 -5.76
CA ASN A 23 0.68 10.80 -7.06
C ASN A 23 -0.80 10.52 -7.32
N MET A 24 -1.18 10.56 -8.60
CA MET A 24 -2.50 10.13 -9.09
C MET A 24 -2.34 8.82 -9.85
N ILE A 25 -2.84 7.73 -9.27
CA ILE A 25 -2.60 6.36 -9.75
C ILE A 25 -3.95 5.70 -10.00
N TYR A 26 -4.34 5.60 -11.27
CA TYR A 26 -5.69 5.21 -11.62
C TYR A 26 -5.80 4.47 -12.94
N ASN A 27 -6.88 3.69 -13.11
CA ASN A 27 -7.18 2.95 -14.34
C ASN A 27 -6.00 2.10 -14.84
N ASN A 28 -5.25 1.47 -13.93
CA ASN A 28 -4.24 0.47 -14.29
C ASN A 28 -4.90 -0.91 -14.41
N GLN A 29 -4.43 -1.71 -15.36
CA GLN A 29 -4.92 -3.07 -15.62
C GLN A 29 -4.54 -4.08 -14.53
N GLY A 30 -3.64 -3.70 -13.63
CA GLY A 30 -3.30 -4.49 -12.46
C GLY A 30 -3.21 -3.60 -11.22
N ASN A 31 -2.16 -3.74 -10.42
CA ASN A 31 -2.10 -3.04 -9.14
C ASN A 31 -1.85 -1.53 -9.31
N GLY A 32 -2.39 -0.70 -8.43
CA GLY A 32 -2.03 0.72 -8.38
C GLY A 32 -0.58 0.89 -7.95
N ILE A 33 -0.27 0.49 -6.72
CA ILE A 33 1.07 0.45 -6.16
C ILE A 33 1.38 -0.98 -5.70
N ARG A 34 2.53 -1.52 -6.12
CA ARG A 34 3.09 -2.80 -5.66
C ARG A 34 4.47 -2.60 -5.07
N LEU A 35 4.61 -2.90 -3.78
CA LEU A 35 5.86 -2.70 -3.03
C LEU A 35 6.43 -4.03 -2.55
N GLU A 36 7.59 -4.42 -3.07
CA GLU A 36 8.24 -5.70 -2.75
C GLU A 36 9.47 -5.50 -1.87
N GLY A 37 9.40 -6.01 -0.63
CA GLY A 37 10.49 -5.88 0.35
C GLY A 37 10.68 -4.45 0.87
N TYR A 38 9.71 -3.58 0.61
CA TYR A 38 9.76 -2.17 0.96
C TYR A 38 9.67 -1.97 2.48
N HIS A 39 10.66 -1.32 3.07
CA HIS A 39 10.69 -1.11 4.52
C HIS A 39 11.18 0.28 4.91
N PHE A 40 10.67 0.76 6.05
CA PHE A 40 10.91 2.12 6.54
C PHE A 40 10.54 3.23 5.56
N GLY A 41 9.69 2.93 4.57
CA GLY A 41 9.24 3.95 3.63
C GLY A 41 7.93 4.60 4.04
N ILE A 42 7.62 5.70 3.36
CA ILE A 42 6.43 6.51 3.57
C ILE A 42 5.61 6.50 2.28
N ILE A 43 4.33 6.16 2.37
CA ILE A 43 3.36 6.34 1.30
C ILE A 43 2.30 7.29 1.83
N THR A 44 2.25 8.51 1.28
CA THR A 44 1.38 9.56 1.80
C THR A 44 0.81 10.45 0.71
N LEU A 45 -0.40 10.98 0.90
CA LEU A 45 -1.01 11.93 -0.04
C LEU A 45 -1.05 11.40 -1.49
N ASN A 46 -1.33 10.12 -1.70
CA ASN A 46 -1.59 9.58 -3.03
C ASN A 46 -3.09 9.35 -3.22
N ASN A 47 -3.56 9.51 -4.47
CA ASN A 47 -4.87 9.06 -4.89
C ASN A 47 -4.74 7.78 -5.72
N ILE A 48 -5.24 6.66 -5.20
CA ILE A 48 -5.10 5.32 -5.76
C ILE A 48 -6.50 4.74 -5.99
N THR A 49 -6.99 4.81 -7.23
CA THR A 49 -8.40 4.53 -7.50
C THR A 49 -8.67 3.93 -8.88
N GLY A 50 -9.70 3.11 -9.02
CA GLY A 50 -10.12 2.58 -10.33
C GLY A 50 -9.12 1.62 -10.96
N ASN A 51 -8.25 0.97 -10.18
CA ASN A 51 -7.33 -0.04 -10.71
C ASN A 51 -7.99 -1.42 -10.72
N ASP A 52 -7.81 -2.18 -11.80
CA ASP A 52 -8.39 -3.52 -11.99
C ASP A 52 -7.80 -4.56 -11.01
N GLY A 53 -6.64 -4.27 -10.44
CA GLY A 53 -5.97 -5.07 -9.40
C GLY A 53 -6.09 -4.49 -8.00
N ILE A 54 -5.07 -4.74 -7.18
CA ILE A 54 -5.00 -4.24 -5.80
C ILE A 54 -4.54 -2.77 -5.83
N GLY A 55 -5.25 -1.87 -5.16
CA GLY A 55 -4.88 -0.46 -5.06
C GLY A 55 -3.48 -0.30 -4.48
N LEU A 56 -3.27 -0.78 -3.25
CA LEU A 56 -1.95 -0.82 -2.60
C LEU A 56 -1.62 -2.23 -2.12
N LEU A 57 -0.65 -2.87 -2.79
CA LEU A 57 -0.12 -4.19 -2.43
C LEU A 57 1.25 -4.05 -1.76
N LEU A 58 1.33 -4.42 -0.48
CA LEU A 58 2.59 -4.52 0.27
C LEU A 58 3.03 -5.98 0.36
N THR A 59 4.14 -6.34 -0.27
CA THR A 59 4.74 -7.67 -0.16
C THR A 59 6.11 -7.60 0.51
N TYR A 60 6.64 -8.78 0.81
CA TYR A 60 7.96 -8.98 1.36
C TYR A 60 8.96 -9.33 0.26
N ASN A 61 10.23 -9.14 0.57
CA ASN A 61 11.32 -9.79 -0.15
C ASN A 61 12.13 -10.59 0.87
N TYR A 62 12.68 -11.71 0.46
CA TYR A 62 13.47 -12.59 1.30
C TYR A 62 14.95 -12.50 0.90
N ASP A 63 15.79 -11.97 1.79
CA ASP A 63 17.24 -12.06 1.58
C ASP A 63 17.73 -13.40 2.13
N PHE A 64 18.06 -14.30 1.21
CA PHE A 64 18.57 -15.65 1.51
C PHE A 64 19.93 -15.64 2.22
N ARG A 65 20.73 -14.58 2.07
CA ARG A 65 22.06 -14.51 2.69
C ARG A 65 21.98 -14.25 4.18
N ASP A 66 21.07 -13.38 4.57
CA ASP A 66 20.91 -12.94 5.96
C ASP A 66 19.73 -13.62 6.67
N ASN A 67 18.96 -14.45 5.96
CA ASN A 67 17.71 -15.04 6.41
C ASN A 67 16.69 -13.99 6.90
N VAL A 68 16.65 -12.83 6.25
CA VAL A 68 15.82 -11.69 6.67
C VAL A 68 14.61 -11.52 5.75
N ILE A 69 13.42 -11.48 6.37
CA ILE A 69 12.20 -10.97 5.73
C ILE A 69 12.23 -9.44 5.77
N THR A 70 12.20 -8.82 4.60
CA THR A 70 12.02 -7.37 4.41
C THR A 70 10.55 -7.07 4.14
N GLY A 71 10.14 -5.79 4.06
CA GLY A 71 8.71 -5.46 4.05
C GLY A 71 8.16 -5.17 5.45
N LYS A 72 8.72 -4.18 6.17
CA LYS A 72 8.25 -3.88 7.54
C LYS A 72 8.36 -2.41 7.89
N ARG A 73 7.60 -1.99 8.90
CA ARG A 73 7.69 -0.65 9.49
C ARG A 73 7.49 0.49 8.47
N ASN A 74 6.59 0.30 7.52
CA ASN A 74 6.18 1.38 6.62
C ASN A 74 5.13 2.26 7.30
N LYS A 75 4.97 3.47 6.79
CA LYS A 75 3.90 4.40 7.17
C LYS A 75 3.02 4.66 5.95
N ILE A 76 1.75 4.28 6.04
CA ILE A 76 0.76 4.52 5.01
C ILE A 76 -0.28 5.48 5.57
N LEU A 77 -0.18 6.76 5.19
CA LEU A 77 -0.88 7.85 5.87
C LEU A 77 -1.57 8.76 4.86
N TYR A 78 -2.76 9.27 5.15
CA TYR A 78 -3.36 10.36 4.37
C TYR A 78 -3.48 10.08 2.86
N ASN A 79 -3.73 8.83 2.47
CA ASN A 79 -3.97 8.47 1.07
C ASN A 79 -5.47 8.30 0.81
N ASN A 80 -5.89 8.55 -0.42
CA ASN A 80 -7.19 8.13 -0.91
C ASN A 80 -7.01 6.78 -1.61
N ILE A 81 -7.60 5.71 -1.08
CA ILE A 81 -7.45 4.35 -1.61
C ILE A 81 -8.83 3.70 -1.71
N TYR A 82 -9.46 3.77 -2.88
CA TYR A 82 -10.85 3.36 -3.05
C TYR A 82 -11.20 2.99 -4.49
N ASN A 83 -12.28 2.23 -4.68
CA ASN A 83 -12.76 1.76 -5.99
C ASN A 83 -11.69 0.97 -6.78
N ASN A 84 -10.84 0.21 -6.09
CA ASN A 84 -9.99 -0.80 -6.74
C ASN A 84 -10.66 -2.18 -6.61
N ALA A 85 -10.18 -3.19 -7.35
CA ALA A 85 -10.71 -4.54 -7.16
C ALA A 85 -10.52 -5.04 -5.72
N ILE A 86 -9.40 -4.67 -5.09
CA ILE A 86 -9.15 -4.74 -3.65
C ILE A 86 -8.38 -3.47 -3.27
N ASP A 87 -8.85 -2.66 -2.32
CA ASP A 87 -8.21 -1.37 -2.04
C ASP A 87 -6.80 -1.50 -1.47
N ALA A 88 -6.61 -2.38 -0.49
CA ALA A 88 -5.29 -2.69 0.03
C ALA A 88 -5.16 -4.15 0.44
N PHE A 89 -3.97 -4.69 0.26
CA PHE A 89 -3.60 -6.03 0.70
C PHE A 89 -2.16 -6.08 1.15
N PHE A 90 -1.86 -6.91 2.13
CA PHE A 90 -0.48 -7.11 2.57
C PHE A 90 -0.10 -8.58 2.70
N GLU A 91 1.14 -8.88 2.37
CA GLU A 91 1.71 -10.23 2.39
C GLU A 91 3.02 -10.20 3.15
N PHE A 92 3.05 -10.87 4.31
CA PHE A 92 4.23 -10.98 5.17
C PHE A 92 4.85 -9.62 5.50
N ASN A 93 4.02 -8.58 5.52
CA ASN A 93 4.42 -7.23 5.82
C ASN A 93 3.99 -6.90 7.25
N TYR A 94 4.96 -6.66 8.12
CA TYR A 94 4.72 -6.53 9.56
C TYR A 94 5.02 -5.13 10.07
N LEU A 95 4.33 -4.73 11.14
CA LEU A 95 4.55 -3.45 11.82
C LEU A 95 4.34 -2.21 10.92
N THR A 96 3.65 -2.36 9.80
CA THR A 96 3.24 -1.22 8.98
C THR A 96 2.09 -0.51 9.67
N ARG A 97 2.24 0.80 9.82
CA ARG A 97 1.23 1.69 10.39
C ARG A 97 0.36 2.24 9.28
N TRP A 98 -0.94 2.10 9.48
CA TRP A 98 -1.99 2.74 8.70
C TRP A 98 -2.65 3.78 9.59
N ASP A 99 -2.90 4.96 9.05
CA ASP A 99 -3.56 6.05 9.78
C ASP A 99 -4.18 7.01 8.77
N GLN A 100 -5.43 7.40 8.99
CA GLN A 100 -6.05 8.50 8.25
C GLN A 100 -6.02 8.27 6.74
N ASN A 101 -6.22 7.04 6.25
CA ASN A 101 -6.48 6.83 4.82
C ASN A 101 -7.99 6.88 4.56
N TYR A 102 -8.38 7.44 3.43
CA TYR A 102 -9.76 7.46 2.96
C TYR A 102 -10.04 6.22 2.10
N TRP A 103 -11.10 5.47 2.44
CA TRP A 103 -11.40 4.16 1.82
C TRP A 103 -12.65 4.17 0.93
N GLY A 104 -13.06 5.34 0.44
CA GLY A 104 -14.24 5.48 -0.45
C GLY A 104 -15.58 5.43 0.27
N ILE A 105 -15.55 5.21 1.59
CA ILE A 105 -16.71 5.26 2.47
C ILE A 105 -16.40 6.21 3.62
N ASP A 106 -17.39 7.03 3.98
CA ASP A 106 -17.35 7.78 5.22
C ASP A 106 -17.51 6.78 6.39
N SER A 107 -16.48 6.66 7.22
CA SER A 107 -16.47 5.71 8.33
C SER A 107 -15.58 6.19 9.47
N GLU A 108 -16.21 6.47 10.62
CA GLU A 108 -15.52 6.68 11.89
C GLU A 108 -15.01 5.37 12.53
N LYS A 109 -15.35 4.21 11.95
CA LYS A 109 -14.94 2.90 12.44
C LYS A 109 -13.59 2.50 11.84
N PRO A 110 -12.77 1.73 12.56
CA PRO A 110 -11.53 1.17 12.02
C PRO A 110 -11.76 0.42 10.71
N TYR A 111 -10.87 0.61 9.75
CA TYR A 111 -10.90 -0.10 8.47
C TYR A 111 -10.02 -1.35 8.55
N ILE A 112 -10.61 -2.51 8.27
CA ILE A 112 -9.90 -3.80 8.29
C ILE A 112 -9.23 -4.00 6.95
N ILE A 113 -7.91 -4.12 6.98
CA ILE A 113 -7.10 -4.40 5.80
C ILE A 113 -6.79 -5.89 5.84
N SER A 114 -7.17 -6.59 4.77
CA SER A 114 -6.93 -8.02 4.65
C SER A 114 -5.49 -8.29 4.24
N GLY A 115 -4.96 -9.44 4.66
CA GLY A 115 -3.63 -9.86 4.27
C GLY A 115 -3.38 -11.33 4.58
N ARG A 116 -2.12 -11.73 4.44
CA ARG A 116 -1.67 -13.08 4.75
C ARG A 116 -0.25 -13.13 5.31
N THR A 117 -0.01 -14.15 6.13
CA THR A 117 1.28 -14.53 6.69
C THR A 117 1.50 -16.04 6.57
N SER A 118 2.65 -16.57 6.96
CA SER A 118 2.88 -18.01 7.13
C SER A 118 3.87 -18.26 8.25
N PHE A 119 3.72 -19.40 8.92
CA PHE A 119 4.80 -19.97 9.72
C PHE A 119 5.93 -20.40 8.79
N LEU A 120 7.05 -19.69 8.83
CA LEU A 120 8.27 -20.12 8.16
C LEU A 120 8.97 -21.12 9.08
N LYS A 121 8.62 -22.41 8.96
CA LYS A 121 9.32 -23.50 9.67
C LYS A 121 10.56 -23.99 8.92
N ASN A 122 10.71 -23.62 7.65
CA ASN A 122 11.93 -23.76 6.86
C ASN A 122 11.82 -22.87 5.62
N ILE A 123 12.97 -22.41 5.15
CA ILE A 123 13.19 -21.22 4.30
C ILE A 123 12.58 -21.33 2.89
N TYR A 124 12.17 -22.53 2.48
CA TYR A 124 11.90 -22.85 1.07
C TYR A 124 10.43 -22.83 0.68
N ILE A 125 9.50 -23.07 1.61
CA ILE A 125 8.06 -23.10 1.29
C ILE A 125 7.26 -22.64 2.51
N PRO A 126 6.41 -21.59 2.42
CA PRO A 126 5.46 -21.28 3.47
C PRO A 126 4.56 -22.49 3.70
N LYS A 127 4.74 -23.16 4.85
CA LYS A 127 4.07 -24.44 5.15
C LYS A 127 2.56 -24.26 5.30
N SER A 128 2.12 -23.08 5.70
CA SER A 128 0.71 -22.78 5.92
C SER A 128 0.50 -21.27 5.77
N ILE A 129 -0.21 -20.87 4.71
CA ILE A 129 -0.68 -19.50 4.56
C ILE A 129 -1.83 -19.29 5.55
N ILE A 130 -1.69 -18.27 6.39
CA ILE A 130 -2.66 -17.90 7.42
C ILE A 130 -3.22 -16.54 7.03
N PRO A 131 -4.55 -16.37 6.95
CA PRO A 131 -5.16 -15.06 6.87
C PRO A 131 -4.66 -14.17 7.99
N TRP A 132 -4.33 -12.93 7.67
CA TRP A 132 -3.90 -11.93 8.65
C TRP A 132 -4.65 -10.64 8.41
N ILE A 133 -4.70 -9.79 9.44
CA ILE A 133 -5.32 -8.48 9.34
C ILE A 133 -4.36 -7.39 9.80
N ASN A 134 -4.45 -6.24 9.16
CA ASN A 134 -3.94 -4.98 9.66
C ASN A 134 -5.12 -4.01 9.74
N ILE A 135 -4.98 -2.94 10.49
CA ILE A 135 -6.10 -2.05 10.80
C ILE A 135 -5.64 -0.61 10.65
N ASP A 136 -6.38 0.16 9.86
CA ASP A 136 -6.36 1.62 9.96
C ASP A 136 -7.35 2.00 11.07
N TRP A 137 -6.83 2.41 12.22
CA TRP A 137 -7.65 2.68 13.41
C TRP A 137 -8.40 4.00 13.32
N HIS A 138 -7.95 4.92 12.47
CA HIS A 138 -8.55 6.24 12.31
C HIS A 138 -8.69 6.57 10.82
N PRO A 139 -9.56 5.87 10.08
CA PRO A 139 -9.82 6.23 8.68
C PRO A 139 -10.23 7.70 8.54
N ALA A 140 -9.89 8.29 7.40
CA ALA A 140 -10.40 9.60 7.05
C ALA A 140 -11.88 9.49 6.64
N THR A 141 -12.69 10.46 7.05
CA THR A 141 -14.12 10.54 6.72
C THR A 141 -14.38 11.16 5.35
N GLU A 142 -13.43 11.96 4.87
CA GLU A 142 -13.47 12.62 3.56
C GLU A 142 -12.18 12.38 2.78
N PRO A 143 -12.23 12.41 1.44
CA PRO A 143 -11.03 12.30 0.62
C PRO A 143 -10.13 13.52 0.80
N PHE A 144 -8.82 13.28 0.81
CA PHE A 144 -7.81 14.33 0.82
C PHE A 144 -7.74 15.04 -0.53
N ASP A 145 -7.58 16.36 -0.51
CA ASP A 145 -7.15 17.12 -1.68
C ASP A 145 -5.65 16.84 -1.91
N ILE A 146 -5.33 16.23 -3.05
CA ILE A 146 -3.96 15.87 -3.39
C ILE A 146 -3.34 17.05 -4.15
N PRO A 147 -2.30 17.71 -3.61
CA PRO A 147 -1.80 18.97 -4.16
C PRO A 147 -1.41 18.88 -5.64
N ASN A 148 -2.01 19.75 -6.47
CA ASN A 148 -1.65 19.93 -7.88
C ASN A 148 -0.52 20.97 -8.03
N PRO A 149 0.67 20.62 -8.55
CA PRO A 149 1.76 21.58 -8.74
C PRO A 149 1.53 22.59 -9.88
N GLU A 150 0.50 22.42 -10.71
CA GLU A 150 0.18 23.37 -11.80
C GLU A 150 -0.53 24.64 -11.31
N VAL A 151 -1.08 24.65 -10.09
CA VAL A 151 -1.57 25.88 -9.46
C VAL A 151 -0.41 26.50 -8.68
N ARG A 152 0.57 27.06 -9.42
CA ARG A 152 1.36 28.13 -8.85
C ARG A 152 0.46 29.35 -8.80
N ILE A 153 0.03 29.71 -7.59
CA ILE A 153 -0.46 31.06 -7.34
C ILE A 153 0.76 31.96 -7.59
N GLU A 154 0.74 32.68 -8.71
CA GLU A 154 1.66 33.79 -8.98
C GLU A 154 1.45 34.93 -7.97
#